data_AF-A0A195B2E1-F1
#
_entry.id   AF-A0A195B2E1-F1
#
_cell.length_a   1.000
_cell.length_b   1.000
_cell.length_c   1.000
_cell.angle_alpha   90.00
_cell.angle_beta   90.00
_cell.angle_gamma   90.00
#
_symmetry.space_group_name_H-M   'P 1'
#
loop_
_entity.id
_entity.type
_entity.pdbx_description
1 polymer ?
#
loop_
_entity_poly.entity_id
_entity_poly.type
_entity_poly.pdbx_seq_one_letter_code
_entity_poly.pdbx_strand_id
1 'polypeptide(L)'
;MGIVRLVHSLRNRKDMLSRFVIKSTLVGGVVYYSVHQGLWSKSEDSVQLYGRIYNNIAPYVKDNIPKEVINELPPLPSTSDLSNSLKSSWNKGVIASMKFLSETPTHVTTGVQKISEIIRGYIEQQSVSEKSQ
;
A
#
# COMPACT_ATOMS: atom_id res chain seq x y z
N MET A 1 -4.77 -12.50 -36.61
CA MET A 1 -4.87 -11.50 -35.52
C MET A 1 -4.09 -11.85 -34.22
N GLY A 2 -3.33 -12.96 -34.14
CA GLY A 2 -2.64 -13.35 -32.89
C GLY A 2 -1.34 -12.59 -32.58
N ILE A 3 -0.51 -12.34 -33.59
CA ILE A 3 0.84 -11.75 -33.41
C ILE A 3 0.76 -10.30 -32.93
N VAL A 4 -0.21 -9.53 -33.44
CA VAL A 4 -0.43 -8.12 -33.04
C VAL A 4 -0.83 -8.02 -31.56
N ARG A 5 -1.67 -8.94 -31.07
CA ARG A 5 -2.03 -9.02 -29.64
C ARG A 5 -0.84 -9.42 -28.76
N LEU A 6 0.02 -10.31 -29.25
CA LEU A 6 1.22 -10.75 -28.53
C LEU A 6 2.23 -9.59 -28.38
N VAL A 7 2.48 -8.84 -29.46
CA VAL A 7 3.36 -7.66 -29.44
C VAL A 7 2.82 -6.59 -28.50
N HIS A 8 1.51 -6.34 -28.50
CA HIS A 8 0.89 -5.38 -27.60
C HIS A 8 0.98 -5.81 -26.13
N SER A 9 0.77 -7.10 -25.84
CA SER A 9 0.92 -7.67 -24.48
C SER A 9 2.36 -7.57 -23.97
N LEU A 10 3.35 -7.87 -24.82
CA LEU A 10 4.77 -7.75 -24.49
C LEU A 10 5.19 -6.29 -24.28
N ARG A 11 4.66 -5.35 -25.06
CA ARG A 11 4.86 -3.91 -24.84
C ARG A 11 4.30 -3.50 -23.48
N ASN A 12 3.06 -3.86 -23.19
CA ASN A 12 2.40 -3.50 -21.94
C ASN A 12 3.11 -4.10 -20.70
N ARG A 13 3.68 -5.31 -20.80
CA ARG A 13 4.52 -5.89 -19.73
C ARG A 13 5.81 -5.11 -19.49
N LYS A 14 6.49 -4.64 -20.54
CA LYS A 14 7.69 -3.81 -20.41
C LYS A 14 7.37 -2.48 -19.73
N ASP A 15 6.24 -1.86 -20.10
CA ASP A 15 5.76 -0.63 -19.47
C ASP A 15 5.36 -0.84 -17.99
N MET A 16 4.80 -2.00 -17.66
CA MET A 16 4.48 -2.35 -16.27
C MET A 16 5.75 -2.55 -15.43
N LEU A 17 6.75 -3.24 -15.98
CA LEU A 17 8.03 -3.45 -15.30
C LEU A 17 8.80 -2.14 -15.09
N SER A 18 8.85 -1.26 -16.09
CA SER A 18 9.51 0.04 -15.95
C SER A 18 8.83 0.91 -14.89
N ARG A 19 7.49 0.97 -14.89
CA ARG A 19 6.71 1.66 -13.85
C ARG A 19 6.94 1.07 -12.47
N PHE A 20 7.04 -0.25 -12.36
CA PHE A 20 7.32 -0.94 -11.10
C PHE A 20 8.71 -0.56 -10.57
N VAL A 21 9.75 -0.61 -11.41
CA VAL A 21 11.13 -0.27 -11.03
C VAL A 21 11.25 1.20 -10.61
N ILE A 22 10.62 2.12 -11.34
CA ILE A 22 10.64 3.54 -10.99
C ILE A 22 9.97 3.76 -9.62
N LYS A 23 8.78 3.16 -9.42
CA LYS A 23 8.04 3.28 -8.15
C LYS A 23 8.80 2.64 -6.99
N SER A 24 9.37 1.46 -7.18
CA SER A 24 10.10 0.76 -6.12
C SER A 24 11.39 1.48 -5.74
N THR A 25 12.09 2.07 -6.72
CA THR A 25 13.29 2.88 -6.46
C THR A 25 12.94 4.14 -5.67
N LEU A 26 11.84 4.82 -6.02
CA LEU A 26 11.37 6.00 -5.29
C LEU A 26 11.03 5.64 -3.83
N VAL A 27 10.25 4.58 -3.64
CA VAL A 27 9.86 4.11 -2.30
C VAL A 27 11.09 3.67 -1.51
N GLY A 28 11.98 2.89 -2.11
CA GLY A 28 13.24 2.46 -1.49
C GLY A 28 14.13 3.63 -1.10
N GLY A 29 14.23 4.66 -1.95
CA GLY A 29 14.97 5.89 -1.65
C GLY A 29 14.37 6.66 -0.47
N VAL A 30 13.05 6.82 -0.43
CA VAL A 30 12.35 7.46 0.69
C VAL A 30 12.56 6.69 2.00
N VAL A 31 12.43 5.37 1.96
CA VAL A 31 12.65 4.51 3.14
C VAL A 31 14.11 4.61 3.60
N TYR A 32 15.08 4.50 2.68
CA TYR A 32 16.50 4.62 3.01
C TYR A 32 16.84 5.96 3.65
N TYR A 33 16.35 7.05 3.05
CA TYR A 33 16.53 8.39 3.60
C TYR A 33 15.88 8.55 4.98
N SER A 34 14.69 7.99 5.16
CA SER A 34 13.95 8.01 6.43
C SER A 34 14.69 7.26 7.54
N VAL A 35 15.30 6.12 7.24
CA VAL A 35 16.17 5.38 8.16
C VAL A 35 17.41 6.21 8.49
N HIS A 36 18.08 6.78 7.47
CA HIS A 36 19.28 7.58 7.66
C HIS A 36 19.03 8.88 8.46
N GLN A 37 17.85 9.49 8.34
CA GLN A 37 17.47 10.64 9.17
C GLN A 37 17.25 10.29 10.64
N GLY A 38 17.20 9.01 10.99
CA GLY A 38 16.99 8.56 12.35
C GLY A 38 15.53 8.21 12.67
N LEU A 39 14.59 8.30 11.72
CA LEU A 39 13.16 8.04 12.00
C LEU A 39 12.92 6.58 12.42
N TRP A 40 13.64 5.66 11.79
CA TRP A 40 13.59 4.21 12.05
C TRP A 40 14.94 3.64 12.51
N SER A 41 15.87 4.51 12.91
CA SER A 41 17.20 4.11 13.41
C SER A 41 17.12 3.76 14.90
N LYS A 42 18.22 3.87 15.63
CA LYS A 42 18.27 3.73 17.08
C LYS A 42 17.41 4.80 17.75
N SER A 43 16.88 4.48 18.93
CA SER A 43 16.03 5.39 19.72
C SER A 43 16.69 6.74 20.00
N GLU A 44 18.01 6.77 20.14
CA GLU A 44 18.77 8.01 20.36
C GLU A 44 18.68 8.96 19.14
N ASP A 45 18.84 8.41 17.93
CA ASP A 45 18.81 9.19 16.69
C ASP A 45 17.41 9.74 16.42
N SER A 46 16.36 8.96 16.72
CA SER A 46 14.97 9.40 16.55
C SER A 46 14.62 10.53 17.53
N VAL A 47 15.05 10.44 18.79
CA VAL A 47 14.85 11.52 19.78
C VAL A 47 15.57 12.80 19.35
N GLN A 48 16.81 12.71 18.84
CA GLN A 48 17.54 13.86 18.32
C GLN A 48 16.85 14.49 17.10
N LEU A 49 16.32 13.67 16.19
CA LEU A 49 15.55 14.14 15.03
C LEU A 49 14.30 14.92 15.49
N TYR A 50 13.52 14.35 16.42
CA TYR A 50 12.36 15.01 16.99
C TYR A 50 12.73 16.32 17.69
N GLY A 51 13.82 16.35 18.47
CA GLY A 51 14.32 17.55 19.11
C GLY A 51 14.67 18.66 18.11
N ARG A 52 15.34 18.31 17.00
CA ARG A 52 15.68 19.27 15.93
C ARG A 52 14.43 19.83 15.25
N ILE A 53 13.47 18.97 14.94
CA ILE A 53 12.18 19.37 14.34
C ILE A 53 11.42 20.30 15.29
N TYR A 54 11.31 19.93 16.58
CA TYR A 54 10.64 20.74 17.59
C TYR A 54 11.29 22.11 17.74
N ASN A 55 12.61 22.18 17.90
CA ASN A 55 13.33 23.44 18.08
C ASN A 55 13.21 24.37 16.87
N ASN A 56 13.11 23.82 15.66
CA ASN A 56 12.91 24.60 14.46
C ASN A 56 11.46 25.07 14.29
N ILE A 57 10.46 24.28 14.69
CA ILE A 57 9.03 24.57 14.45
C ILE A 57 8.40 25.36 15.61
N ALA A 58 8.78 25.07 16.86
CA ALA A 58 8.27 25.70 18.07
C ALA A 58 8.26 27.24 18.04
N PRO A 59 9.31 27.95 17.57
CA PRO A 59 9.28 29.42 17.52
C PRO A 59 8.17 29.93 16.58
N TYR A 60 8.01 29.32 15.40
CA TYR A 60 6.97 29.73 14.44
C TYR A 60 5.56 29.48 14.97
N VAL A 61 5.33 28.39 15.71
CA VAL A 61 4.02 28.08 16.30
C VAL A 61 3.71 29.02 17.46
N LYS A 62 4.71 29.34 18.29
CA LYS A 62 4.55 30.21 19.46
C LYS A 62 4.22 31.66 19.08
N ASP A 63 4.81 32.15 17.99
CA ASP A 63 4.71 33.57 17.62
C ASP A 63 3.51 33.86 16.69
N ASN A 64 2.95 32.84 16.02
CA ASN A 64 1.88 33.01 15.02
C ASN A 64 0.50 32.52 15.48
N ILE A 65 0.38 31.79 16.60
CA ILE A 65 -0.93 31.35 17.09
C ILE A 65 -1.49 32.38 18.09
N PRO A 66 -2.66 32.98 17.80
CA PRO A 66 -3.34 33.86 18.74
C PRO A 66 -3.68 33.09 20.02
N LYS A 67 -3.41 33.69 21.18
CA LYS A 67 -3.68 33.05 22.50
C LYS A 67 -5.15 32.68 22.69
N GLU A 68 -6.04 33.35 21.98
CA GLU A 68 -7.48 33.09 21.91
C GLU A 68 -7.79 31.69 21.34
N VAL A 69 -7.05 31.25 20.31
CA VAL A 69 -7.23 29.94 19.67
C VAL A 69 -6.72 28.81 20.57
N ILE A 70 -5.68 29.06 21.38
CA ILE A 70 -5.12 28.07 22.30
C ILE A 70 -6.13 27.67 23.39
N ASN A 71 -7.00 28.60 23.81
CA ASN A 71 -8.03 28.34 24.82
C ASN A 71 -9.23 27.54 24.28
N GLU A 72 -9.47 27.55 22.97
CA GLU A 72 -10.53 26.76 22.33
C GLU A 72 -10.05 25.39 21.84
N LEU A 73 -8.75 25.08 21.96
CA LEU A 73 -8.25 23.78 21.55
C LEU A 73 -8.77 22.68 22.48
N PRO A 74 -9.33 21.58 21.93
CA PRO A 74 -9.68 20.44 22.75
C PRO A 74 -8.41 19.90 23.43
N PRO A 75 -8.54 19.33 24.64
CA PRO A 75 -7.41 18.71 25.32
C PRO A 75 -6.82 17.63 24.41
N LEU A 76 -5.48 17.62 24.31
CA LEU A 76 -4.78 16.58 23.55
C LEU A 76 -5.21 15.20 24.07
N PRO A 77 -5.44 14.23 23.17
CA PRO A 77 -5.80 12.88 23.59
C PRO A 77 -4.74 12.35 24.54
N SER A 78 -5.17 11.61 25.57
CA SER A 78 -4.23 11.06 26.54
C SER A 78 -3.23 10.14 25.83
N THR A 79 -2.01 10.04 26.37
CA THR A 79 -0.98 9.14 25.82
C THR A 79 -1.46 7.69 25.79
N SER A 80 -2.32 7.30 26.75
CA SER A 80 -3.03 6.02 26.77
C SER A 80 -3.99 5.84 25.59
N ASP A 81 -4.80 6.84 25.25
CA ASP A 81 -5.77 6.75 24.14
C ASP A 81 -5.06 6.66 22.79
N LEU A 82 -3.98 7.42 22.62
CA LEU A 82 -3.12 7.35 21.43
C LEU A 82 -2.47 5.98 21.32
N SER A 83 -1.87 5.48 22.41
CA SER A 83 -1.22 4.16 22.45
C SER A 83 -2.22 3.04 22.15
N ASN A 84 -3.42 3.11 22.73
CA ASN A 84 -4.48 2.14 22.52
C ASN A 84 -4.98 2.16 21.06
N SER A 85 -5.11 3.34 20.47
CA SER A 85 -5.50 3.50 19.06
C SER A 85 -4.44 2.94 18.11
N LEU A 86 -3.15 3.19 18.37
CA LEU A 86 -2.03 2.65 17.60
C LEU A 86 -1.99 1.12 17.71
N LYS A 87 -2.10 0.57 18.93
CA LYS A 87 -2.17 -0.88 19.16
C LYS A 87 -3.35 -1.52 18.43
N SER A 88 -4.53 -0.91 18.51
CA SER A 88 -5.74 -1.39 17.84
C SER A 88 -5.58 -1.39 16.32
N SER A 89 -5.07 -0.30 15.74
CA SER A 89 -4.81 -0.20 14.30
C SER A 89 -3.78 -1.24 13.83
N TRP A 90 -2.71 -1.44 14.59
CA TRP A 90 -1.73 -2.48 14.30
C TRP A 90 -2.36 -3.87 14.29
N ASN A 91 -3.12 -4.22 15.34
CA ASN A 91 -3.79 -5.52 15.43
C ASN A 91 -4.78 -5.73 14.28
N LYS A 92 -5.57 -4.71 13.92
CA LYS A 92 -6.46 -4.77 12.75
C LYS A 92 -5.67 -5.00 11.46
N GLY A 93 -4.53 -4.33 11.29
CA GLY A 93 -3.64 -4.52 10.14
C GLY A 93 -3.10 -5.94 10.03
N VAL A 94 -2.65 -6.51 11.15
CA VAL A 94 -2.17 -7.90 11.22
C VAL A 94 -3.30 -8.88 10.86
N ILE A 95 -4.48 -8.71 11.47
CA ILE A 95 -5.65 -9.56 11.19
C ILE A 95 -6.05 -9.48 9.72
N ALA A 96 -6.14 -8.28 9.16
CA ALA A 96 -6.51 -8.08 7.76
C ALA A 96 -5.50 -8.72 6.80
N SER A 97 -4.21 -8.61 7.09
CA SER A 97 -3.14 -9.21 6.28
C SER A 97 -3.19 -10.73 6.31
N MET A 98 -3.35 -11.33 7.50
CA MET A 98 -3.51 -12.77 7.65
C MET A 98 -4.79 -13.27 6.98
N LYS A 99 -5.88 -12.53 7.11
CA LYS A 99 -7.14 -12.84 6.43
C LYS A 99 -6.97 -12.85 4.92
N PHE A 100 -6.34 -11.81 4.36
CA PHE A 100 -6.02 -11.76 2.93
C PHE A 100 -5.19 -12.98 2.48
N LEU A 101 -4.11 -13.30 3.21
CA LEU A 101 -3.29 -14.48 2.91
C LEU A 101 -4.11 -15.79 2.97
N SER A 102 -5.03 -15.91 3.92
CA SER A 102 -5.89 -17.08 4.06
C SER A 102 -6.97 -17.20 2.98
N GLU A 103 -7.47 -16.08 2.45
CA GLU A 103 -8.52 -16.03 1.43
C GLU A 103 -7.93 -16.11 0.00
N THR A 104 -6.64 -15.80 -0.16
CA THR A 104 -5.94 -15.82 -1.45
C THR A 104 -6.04 -17.18 -2.17
N PRO A 105 -5.81 -18.35 -1.53
CA PRO A 105 -5.95 -19.64 -2.19
C PRO A 105 -7.35 -19.87 -2.77
N THR A 106 -8.39 -19.48 -2.02
CA THR A 106 -9.80 -19.63 -2.42
C THR A 106 -10.15 -18.75 -3.63
N HIS A 107 -9.63 -17.53 -3.67
CA HIS A 107 -9.80 -16.64 -4.84
C HIS A 107 -9.05 -17.16 -6.06
N VAL A 108 -7.86 -17.72 -5.88
CA VAL A 108 -7.07 -18.33 -6.96
C VAL A 108 -7.76 -19.57 -7.52
N THR A 109 -8.22 -20.49 -6.67
CA THR A 109 -8.92 -21.70 -7.13
C THR A 109 -10.24 -21.36 -7.84
N THR A 110 -11.02 -20.42 -7.30
CA THR A 110 -12.24 -19.92 -7.94
C THR A 110 -11.95 -19.28 -9.30
N GLY A 111 -10.85 -18.51 -9.41
CA GLY A 111 -10.41 -17.93 -10.67
C GLY A 111 -10.03 -18.98 -11.71
N VAL A 112 -9.26 -20.00 -11.30
CA VAL A 112 -8.85 -21.12 -12.16
C VAL A 112 -10.05 -21.92 -12.64
N GLN A 113 -11.00 -22.22 -11.75
CA GLN A 113 -12.24 -22.94 -12.10
C GLN A 113 -13.06 -22.18 -13.15
N LYS A 114 -13.25 -20.86 -12.96
CA LYS A 114 -13.97 -20.03 -13.94
C LYS A 114 -13.28 -20.01 -15.31
N ILE A 115 -11.95 -19.93 -15.34
CA ILE A 115 -11.19 -19.98 -16.60
C ILE A 115 -11.39 -21.33 -17.28
N SER A 116 -11.33 -22.43 -16.53
CA SER A 116 -11.57 -23.78 -17.05
C SER A 116 -12.98 -23.92 -17.62
N GLU A 117 -14.01 -23.42 -16.93
CA GLU A 117 -15.39 -23.43 -17.40
C GLU A 117 -15.56 -22.62 -18.69
N ILE A 118 -14.95 -21.44 -18.77
CA ILE A 118 -14.97 -20.61 -19.98
C ILE A 118 -14.32 -21.35 -21.16
N ILE A 119 -13.12 -21.92 -20.96
CA ILE A 119 -12.42 -22.68 -22.01
C ILE A 119 -13.26 -23.86 -22.48
N ARG A 120 -13.86 -24.61 -21.55
CA ARG A 120 -14.73 -25.73 -21.87
C ARG A 120 -15.96 -25.29 -22.67
N GLY A 121 -16.62 -24.21 -22.27
CA GLY A 121 -17.75 -23.64 -23.00
C GLY A 121 -17.40 -23.22 -24.43
N TYR A 122 -16.20 -22.64 -24.63
CA TYR A 122 -15.70 -22.32 -25.98
C TYR A 122 -15.48 -23.57 -26.83
N ILE A 123 -14.88 -24.63 -26.26
CA ILE A 123 -14.64 -25.90 -26.97
C ILE A 123 -15.96 -26.57 -27.36
N GLU A 124 -16.94 -26.61 -26.45
CA GLU A 124 -18.24 -27.21 -26.72
C GLU A 124 -19.00 -26.42 -27.81
N GLN A 125 -19.00 -25.08 -27.78
CA GLN A 125 -19.61 -24.26 -28.84
C GLN A 125 -18.94 -24.45 -30.21
N GLN A 126 -17.61 -24.60 -30.25
CA GLN A 126 -16.88 -24.85 -31.49
C GLN A 126 -17.22 -26.23 -32.08
N SER A 127 -17.34 -27.26 -31.22
CA SER A 127 -17.71 -28.61 -31.65
C SER A 127 -19.16 -28.73 -32.16
N VAL A 128 -20.07 -27.90 -31.64
CA VAL A 128 -21.47 -27.83 -32.12
C VAL A 128 -21.54 -27.09 -33.46
N SER A 129 -20.75 -26.03 -33.64
CA SER A 129 -20.70 -25.29 -34.91
C SER A 129 -20.08 -26.10 -36.06
N GLU A 130 -19.12 -26.98 -35.80
CA GLU A 130 -18.53 -27.87 -36.81
C GLU A 130 -19.42 -29.05 -37.19
N LYS A 131 -20.34 -29.48 -36.31
CA LYS A 131 -21.31 -30.56 -36.59
C LYS A 131 -22.56 -30.11 -37.36
N SER A 132 -22.79 -28.80 -37.46
CA SER A 132 -23.95 -28.22 -38.17
C SER A 132 -23.62 -27.72 -39.58
N GLN A 133 -22.39 -27.95 -40.07
CA GLN A 133 -21.96 -27.69 -41.44
C GLN A 133 -21.73 -29.01 -42.19
#